data_AF-A0A933KNE1-F1
#
_entry.id   AF-A0A933KNE1-F1
#
_cell.length_a   1.000
_cell.length_b   1.000
_cell.length_c   1.000
_cell.angle_alpha   90.00
_cell.angle_beta   90.00
_cell.angle_gamma   90.00
#
_symmetry.space_group_name_H-M   'P 1'
#
loop_
_entity.id
_entity.type
_entity.pdbx_description
1 polymer ?
#
loop_
_entity_poly.entity_id
_entity_poly.type
_entity_poly.pdbx_seq_one_letter_code
_entity_poly.pdbx_strand_id
1 'polypeptide(L)'
;MKKPTVEERRTEILEVTCEVVIERGFAATRIADVAKRLGVSSSLIHYHFDSKEQLLAEAFAHYARKDVAEMEAEIQAAPTAVAQLDRLVHNYVPEGSGDVEWMLWIDGWGEALRNPMMRKISQELDEQSAALAERVIRHGITTGEFACGDPAAAAMRVAAVVDGLAVQFAAHDGMMTREQFIEHVRTLAAWEVGLEPEALRDGAAGTPPSGAAPTPATDTALRQLVSKWCDALIRADSDAFISCWADDGTWESPKPVTGREALLAHFAKVTASYNWLVQTAPNAVFEVDESLGTGTGRVTIVESFKSKKTGAGSLFAVYHDRYHRVGGAWVFTERRLEVLHRG
;
A
#
# COMPACT_ATOMS: atom_id res chain seq x y z
N MET A 1 30.99 -9.04 45.43
CA MET A 1 30.61 -8.99 44.00
C MET A 1 31.87 -9.09 43.15
N LYS A 2 31.80 -9.87 42.07
CA LYS A 2 32.89 -9.97 41.07
C LYS A 2 33.00 -8.61 40.36
N LYS A 3 34.22 -8.08 40.16
CA LYS A 3 34.40 -6.86 39.37
C LYS A 3 33.95 -7.13 37.94
N PRO A 4 33.13 -6.26 37.33
CA PRO A 4 32.77 -6.41 35.93
C PRO A 4 34.02 -6.32 35.05
N THR A 5 34.01 -7.09 33.98
CA THR A 5 35.00 -7.04 32.90
C THR A 5 34.96 -5.68 32.21
N VAL A 6 36.00 -5.38 31.42
CA VAL A 6 36.07 -4.14 30.63
C VAL A 6 34.87 -4.03 29.69
N GLU A 7 34.47 -5.13 29.05
CA GLU A 7 33.31 -5.18 28.16
C GLU A 7 31.97 -5.01 28.92
N GLU A 8 31.78 -5.69 30.05
CA GLU A 8 30.57 -5.52 30.87
C GLU A 8 30.43 -4.06 31.34
N ARG A 9 31.53 -3.42 31.76
CA ARG A 9 31.53 -2.01 32.15
C ARG A 9 31.24 -1.10 30.96
N ARG A 10 31.76 -1.43 29.78
CA ARG A 10 31.51 -0.66 28.56
C ARG A 10 30.03 -0.67 28.20
N THR A 11 29.39 -1.85 28.21
CA THR A 11 27.95 -1.99 27.96
C THR A 11 27.12 -1.24 29.00
N GLU A 12 27.45 -1.38 30.30
CA GLU A 12 26.77 -0.65 31.38
C GLU A 12 26.84 0.88 31.18
N ILE A 13 27.96 1.39 30.66
CA ILE A 13 28.10 2.81 30.32
C ILE A 13 27.19 3.20 29.16
N LEU A 14 27.09 2.37 28.12
CA LEU A 14 26.22 2.63 26.96
C LEU A 14 24.74 2.64 27.37
N GLU A 15 24.29 1.64 28.13
CA GLU A 15 22.92 1.54 28.64
C GLU A 15 22.52 2.77 29.46
N VAL A 16 23.36 3.17 30.43
CA VAL A 16 23.08 4.36 31.24
C VAL A 16 23.19 5.66 30.43
N THR A 17 24.04 5.68 29.39
CA THR A 17 24.07 6.84 28.49
C THR A 17 22.74 7.00 27.76
N CYS A 18 22.15 5.91 27.26
CA CYS A 18 20.84 5.95 26.63
C CYS A 18 19.78 6.51 27.57
N GLU A 19 19.72 6.04 28.82
CA GLU A 19 18.78 6.57 29.83
C GLU A 19 18.92 8.09 30.01
N VAL A 20 20.15 8.59 30.15
CA VAL A 20 20.41 10.03 30.33
C VAL A 20 20.04 10.82 29.07
N VAL A 21 20.28 10.24 27.89
CA VAL A 21 19.89 10.84 26.60
C VAL A 21 18.38 10.89 26.46
N ILE A 22 17.65 9.84 26.82
CA ILE A 22 16.19 9.81 26.78
C ILE A 22 15.59 10.90 27.68
N GLU A 23 16.18 11.12 28.86
CA GLU A 23 15.70 12.12 29.80
C GLU A 23 16.01 13.58 29.38
N ARG A 24 17.08 13.81 28.60
CA ARG A 24 17.66 15.17 28.44
C ARG A 24 17.95 15.57 26.99
N GLY A 25 17.88 14.62 26.06
CA GLY A 25 18.35 14.70 24.69
C GLY A 25 19.88 14.62 24.55
N PHE A 26 20.33 14.40 23.31
CA PHE A 26 21.77 14.28 22.98
C PHE A 26 22.55 15.58 23.29
N ALA A 27 21.96 16.72 22.95
CA ALA A 27 22.61 18.03 23.10
C ALA A 27 22.90 18.36 24.57
N ALA A 28 21.94 18.11 25.48
CA ALA A 28 22.07 18.47 26.89
C ALA A 28 22.84 17.45 27.73
N THR A 29 23.01 16.21 27.24
CA THR A 29 23.74 15.15 27.93
C THR A 29 25.24 15.47 28.05
N ARG A 30 25.84 15.32 29.24
CA ARG A 30 27.28 15.49 29.47
C ARG A 30 27.87 14.21 30.05
N ILE A 31 29.17 13.97 29.82
CA ILE A 31 29.91 12.84 30.42
C ILE A 31 29.79 12.81 31.95
N ALA A 32 29.76 13.99 32.59
CA ALA A 32 29.58 14.10 34.04
C ALA A 32 28.21 13.59 34.52
N ASP A 33 27.16 13.70 33.69
CA ASP A 33 25.82 13.23 34.05
C ASP A 33 25.75 11.71 34.03
N VAL A 34 26.33 11.07 33.00
CA VAL A 34 26.47 9.61 32.88
C VAL A 34 27.31 9.06 34.03
N ALA A 35 28.48 9.67 34.29
CA ALA A 35 29.35 9.26 35.38
C ALA A 35 28.65 9.35 36.75
N LYS A 36 27.89 10.43 36.98
CA LYS A 36 27.10 10.62 38.20
C LYS A 36 26.01 9.57 38.34
N ARG A 37 25.28 9.24 37.26
CA ARG A 37 24.23 8.21 37.27
C ARG A 37 24.78 6.82 37.61
N LEU A 38 25.96 6.48 37.08
CA LEU A 38 26.67 5.24 37.36
C LEU A 38 27.40 5.20 38.72
N GLY A 39 27.54 6.34 39.40
CA GLY A 39 28.34 6.45 40.61
C GLY A 39 29.85 6.24 40.37
N VAL A 40 30.35 6.60 39.18
CA VAL A 40 31.76 6.47 38.78
C VAL A 40 32.39 7.82 38.49
N SER A 41 33.71 7.87 38.30
CA SER A 41 34.41 9.09 37.89
C SER A 41 34.27 9.33 36.38
N SER A 42 34.27 10.61 35.96
CA SER A 42 34.31 10.94 34.52
C SER A 42 35.56 10.40 33.82
N SER A 43 36.67 10.24 34.55
CA SER A 43 37.89 9.62 34.03
C SER A 43 37.67 8.15 33.65
N LEU A 44 36.81 7.42 34.35
CA LEU A 44 36.47 6.04 33.96
C LEU A 44 35.70 6.03 32.63
N ILE A 45 34.78 6.97 32.41
CA ILE A 45 34.08 7.07 31.14
C ILE A 45 35.05 7.38 30.00
N HIS A 46 35.97 8.33 30.21
CA HIS A 46 37.02 8.66 29.24
C HIS A 46 38.01 7.53 28.96
N TYR A 47 38.16 6.56 29.87
CA TYR A 47 38.95 5.37 29.60
C TYR A 47 38.31 4.45 28.55
N HIS A 48 36.98 4.46 28.44
CA HIS A 48 36.23 3.64 27.47
C HIS A 48 35.85 4.40 26.18
N PHE A 49 35.74 5.72 26.25
CA PHE A 49 35.27 6.57 25.14
C PHE A 49 36.10 7.86 25.05
N ASP A 50 36.66 8.12 23.88
CA ASP A 50 37.60 9.23 23.67
C ASP A 50 36.89 10.61 23.69
N SER A 51 35.59 10.63 23.39
CA SER A 51 34.80 11.87 23.30
C SER A 51 33.34 11.66 23.70
N LYS A 52 32.64 12.78 23.97
CA LYS A 52 31.18 12.77 24.20
C LYS A 52 30.47 12.26 22.94
N GLU A 53 30.93 12.71 21.79
CA GLU A 53 30.38 12.39 20.48
C GLU A 53 30.47 10.89 20.20
N GLN A 54 31.61 10.27 20.50
CA GLN A 54 31.78 8.82 20.40
C GLN A 54 30.87 8.08 21.37
N LEU A 55 30.83 8.48 22.64
CA LEU A 55 29.97 7.86 23.65
C LEU A 55 28.50 7.87 23.21
N LEU A 56 28.01 9.01 22.73
CA LEU A 56 26.63 9.16 22.28
C LEU A 56 26.33 8.34 21.02
N ALA A 57 27.23 8.37 20.04
CA ALA A 57 27.07 7.62 18.80
C ALA A 57 27.05 6.10 19.05
N GLU A 58 27.92 5.62 19.93
CA GLU A 58 27.96 4.21 20.31
C GLU A 58 26.79 3.78 21.20
N ALA A 59 26.29 4.67 22.07
CA ALA A 59 25.12 4.40 22.88
C ALA A 59 23.88 4.26 22.00
N PHE A 60 23.70 5.18 21.05
CA PHE A 60 22.65 5.09 20.03
C PHE A 60 22.75 3.79 19.22
N ALA A 61 23.94 3.46 18.69
CA ALA A 61 24.15 2.22 17.93
C ALA A 61 23.84 0.96 18.76
N HIS A 62 24.19 0.96 20.05
CA HIS A 62 23.91 -0.15 20.94
C HIS A 62 22.41 -0.36 21.14
N TYR A 63 21.68 0.72 21.39
CA TYR A 63 20.23 0.68 21.57
C TYR A 63 19.52 0.26 20.27
N ALA A 64 19.78 0.96 19.16
CA ALA A 64 19.09 0.73 17.89
C ALA A 64 19.34 -0.68 17.32
N ARG A 65 20.55 -1.24 17.47
CA ARG A 65 20.82 -2.61 17.00
C ARG A 65 20.08 -3.67 17.80
N LYS A 66 19.91 -3.46 19.11
CA LYS A 66 19.14 -4.37 19.96
C LYS A 66 17.68 -4.36 19.53
N ASP A 67 17.13 -3.17 19.36
CA ASP A 67 15.76 -2.96 18.93
C ASP A 67 15.46 -3.58 17.55
N VAL A 68 16.28 -3.26 16.53
CA VAL A 68 16.14 -3.86 15.19
C VAL A 68 16.21 -5.40 15.22
N ALA A 69 17.04 -5.99 16.09
CA ALA A 69 17.16 -7.44 16.21
C ALA A 69 15.92 -8.09 16.88
N GLU A 70 15.35 -7.42 17.90
CA GLU A 70 14.11 -7.86 18.55
C GLU A 70 12.94 -7.78 17.56
N MET A 71 12.82 -6.66 16.83
CA MET A 71 11.83 -6.46 15.78
C MET A 71 11.94 -7.50 14.66
N GLU A 72 13.16 -7.78 14.18
CA GLU A 72 13.37 -8.79 13.14
C GLU A 72 12.92 -10.18 13.60
N ALA A 73 13.23 -10.58 14.83
CA ALA A 73 12.81 -11.88 15.37
C ALA A 73 11.29 -12.02 15.45
N GLU A 74 10.59 -10.96 15.88
CA GLU A 74 9.13 -10.94 15.97
C GLU A 74 8.46 -10.99 14.60
N ILE A 75 9.00 -10.26 13.61
CA ILE A 75 8.52 -10.28 12.23
C ILE A 75 8.70 -11.69 11.67
N GLN A 76 9.89 -12.28 11.77
CA GLN A 76 10.18 -13.61 11.22
C GLN A 76 9.35 -14.73 11.86
N ALA A 77 8.85 -14.55 13.09
CA ALA A 77 7.96 -15.50 13.75
C ALA A 77 6.54 -15.51 13.16
N ALA A 78 6.15 -14.52 12.36
CA ALA A 78 4.84 -14.47 11.73
C ALA A 78 4.72 -15.51 10.57
N PRO A 79 3.55 -16.16 10.42
CA PRO A 79 3.41 -17.34 9.58
C PRO A 79 3.31 -17.06 8.07
N THR A 80 2.98 -15.83 7.68
CA THR A 80 2.73 -15.43 6.29
C THR A 80 3.40 -14.10 6.00
N ALA A 81 3.71 -13.81 4.74
CA ALA A 81 4.31 -12.52 4.37
C ALA A 81 3.36 -11.35 4.71
N VAL A 82 2.05 -11.54 4.56
CA VAL A 82 1.02 -10.57 5.00
C VAL A 82 1.16 -10.27 6.49
N ALA A 83 1.24 -11.30 7.34
CA ALA A 83 1.37 -11.12 8.78
C ALA A 83 2.73 -10.51 9.17
N GLN A 84 3.80 -10.84 8.44
CA GLN A 84 5.11 -10.20 8.60
C GLN A 84 5.03 -8.70 8.32
N LEU A 85 4.36 -8.31 7.25
CA LEU A 85 4.22 -6.90 6.86
C LEU A 85 3.27 -6.13 7.81
N ASP A 86 2.17 -6.72 8.28
CA ASP A 86 1.31 -6.09 9.29
C ASP A 86 2.08 -5.87 10.62
N ARG A 87 2.87 -6.85 11.06
CA ARG A 87 3.76 -6.68 12.22
C ARG A 87 4.78 -5.59 12.03
N LEU A 88 5.37 -5.52 10.84
CA LEU A 88 6.29 -4.45 10.48
C LEU A 88 5.61 -3.08 10.65
N VAL A 89 4.40 -2.90 10.12
CA VAL A 89 3.61 -1.67 10.31
C VAL A 89 3.36 -1.38 11.80
N HIS A 90 3.02 -2.40 12.59
CA HIS A 90 2.72 -2.22 14.00
C HIS A 90 3.94 -1.89 14.87
N ASN A 91 5.10 -2.49 14.58
CA ASN A 91 6.33 -2.29 15.33
C ASN A 91 7.00 -0.96 15.00
N TYR A 92 6.83 -0.46 13.77
CA TYR A 92 7.34 0.85 13.37
C TYR A 92 6.51 2.03 13.89
N VAL A 93 5.30 1.82 14.41
CA VAL A 93 4.45 2.92 14.91
C VAL A 93 4.64 3.12 16.42
N PRO A 94 5.05 4.33 16.87
CA PRO A 94 5.24 4.64 18.28
C PRO A 94 4.00 4.31 19.13
N GLU A 95 4.21 3.85 20.37
CA GLU A 95 3.12 3.53 21.31
C GLU A 95 2.36 4.79 21.77
N GLY A 96 3.02 5.95 21.75
CA GLY A 96 2.45 7.25 22.12
C GLY A 96 3.41 8.40 21.85
N SER A 97 2.99 9.65 22.13
CA SER A 97 3.85 10.83 21.90
C SER A 97 5.06 10.89 22.85
N GLY A 98 5.04 10.11 23.94
CA GLY A 98 6.17 9.94 24.86
C GLY A 98 6.99 8.67 24.59
N ASP A 99 6.87 8.06 23.41
CA ASP A 99 7.64 6.88 23.04
C ASP A 99 9.14 7.20 23.04
N VAL A 100 9.83 6.58 23.98
CA VAL A 100 11.23 6.79 24.30
C VAL A 100 12.16 6.40 23.15
N GLU A 101 11.80 5.37 22.41
CA GLU A 101 12.57 4.86 21.30
C GLU A 101 12.54 5.82 20.12
N TRP A 102 11.35 6.31 19.77
CA TRP A 102 11.18 7.28 18.70
C TRP A 102 11.82 8.64 19.00
N MET A 103 11.80 9.09 20.26
CA MET A 103 12.54 10.29 20.66
C MET A 103 14.05 10.12 20.43
N LEU A 104 14.60 8.94 20.75
CA LEU A 104 16.02 8.65 20.55
C LEU A 104 16.40 8.68 19.06
N TRP A 105 15.57 8.10 18.19
CA TRP A 105 15.73 8.13 16.74
C TRP A 105 15.68 9.55 16.17
N ILE A 106 14.68 10.33 16.57
CA ILE A 106 14.52 11.73 16.11
C ILE A 106 15.72 12.58 16.52
N ASP A 107 16.18 12.45 17.77
CA ASP A 107 17.39 13.14 18.22
C ASP A 107 18.64 12.65 17.48
N GLY A 108 18.74 11.34 17.22
CA GLY A 108 19.83 10.72 16.47
C GLY A 108 19.95 11.29 15.05
N TRP A 109 18.82 11.41 14.33
CA TRP A 109 18.74 12.08 13.03
C TRP A 109 19.12 13.56 13.12
N GLY A 110 18.63 14.26 14.15
CA GLY A 110 18.98 15.65 14.40
C GLY A 110 20.49 15.87 14.63
N GLU A 111 21.13 14.95 15.32
CA GLU A 111 22.57 14.96 15.60
C GLU A 111 23.40 14.54 14.37
N ALA A 112 22.92 13.58 13.56
CA ALA A 112 23.55 13.13 12.32
C ALA A 112 23.76 14.27 11.29
N LEU A 113 22.94 15.32 11.35
CA LEU A 113 23.12 16.52 10.53
C LEU A 113 24.45 17.24 10.81
N ARG A 114 24.99 17.11 12.03
CA ARG A 114 26.17 17.87 12.50
C ARG A 114 27.36 16.99 12.87
N ASN A 115 27.13 15.74 13.22
CA ASN A 115 28.14 14.79 13.69
C ASN A 115 28.38 13.67 12.65
N PRO A 116 29.57 13.62 12.01
CA PRO A 116 29.88 12.61 10.99
C PRO A 116 29.82 11.16 11.50
N MET A 117 30.16 10.91 12.78
CA MET A 117 30.10 9.58 13.36
C MET A 117 28.65 9.14 13.54
N MET A 118 27.81 10.03 14.06
CA MET A 118 26.37 9.77 14.17
C MET A 118 25.72 9.57 12.79
N ARG A 119 26.11 10.38 11.79
CA ARG A 119 25.61 10.24 10.42
C ARG A 119 25.84 8.86 9.84
N LYS A 120 27.06 8.34 9.99
CA LYS A 120 27.40 7.00 9.50
C LYS A 120 26.56 5.93 10.19
N ILE A 121 26.43 6.00 11.52
CA ILE A 121 25.67 5.02 12.29
C ILE A 121 24.18 5.07 11.95
N SER A 122 23.58 6.26 11.91
CA SER A 122 22.18 6.45 11.50
C SER A 122 21.93 5.90 10.10
N GLN A 123 22.78 6.21 9.13
CA GLN A 123 22.64 5.67 7.78
C GLN A 123 22.70 4.14 7.75
N GLU A 124 23.66 3.52 8.45
CA GLU A 124 23.78 2.06 8.51
C GLU A 124 22.54 1.39 9.12
N LEU A 125 21.89 2.04 10.09
CA LEU A 125 20.69 1.52 10.73
C LEU A 125 19.45 1.71 9.85
N ASP A 126 19.27 2.88 9.23
CA ASP A 126 18.17 3.14 8.29
C ASP A 126 18.23 2.15 7.11
N GLU A 127 19.44 1.87 6.59
CA GLU A 127 19.67 0.87 5.55
C GLU A 127 19.31 -0.56 6.00
N GLN A 128 19.58 -0.92 7.27
CA GLN A 128 19.20 -2.22 7.83
C GLN A 128 17.68 -2.38 7.96
N SER A 129 17.01 -1.34 8.46
CA SER A 129 15.55 -1.28 8.60
C SER A 129 14.85 -1.39 7.24
N ALA A 130 15.33 -0.63 6.24
CA ALA A 130 14.82 -0.73 4.86
C ALA A 130 15.07 -2.12 4.25
N ALA A 131 16.24 -2.70 4.49
CA ALA A 131 16.56 -4.04 4.00
C ALA A 131 15.68 -5.13 4.65
N LEU A 132 15.24 -4.96 5.90
CA LEU A 132 14.29 -5.87 6.56
C LEU A 132 12.92 -5.81 5.88
N ALA A 133 12.40 -4.62 5.64
CA ALA A 133 11.14 -4.43 4.91
C ALA A 133 11.21 -5.01 3.49
N GLU A 134 12.33 -4.79 2.78
CA GLU A 134 12.56 -5.36 1.46
C GLU A 134 12.55 -6.89 1.48
N ARG A 135 13.17 -7.52 2.49
CA ARG A 135 13.16 -8.99 2.65
C ARG A 135 11.73 -9.53 2.80
N VAL A 136 10.89 -8.88 3.60
CA VAL A 136 9.48 -9.26 3.78
C VAL A 136 8.72 -9.16 2.46
N ILE A 137 8.88 -8.05 1.73
CA ILE A 137 8.21 -7.84 0.44
C ILE A 137 8.67 -8.91 -0.58
N ARG A 138 9.97 -9.19 -0.66
CA ARG A 138 10.50 -10.24 -1.55
C ARG A 138 10.00 -11.63 -1.18
N HIS A 139 9.86 -11.92 0.12
CA HIS A 139 9.31 -13.17 0.60
C HIS A 139 7.87 -13.34 0.11
N GLY A 140 7.02 -12.34 0.29
CA GLY A 140 5.63 -12.39 -0.19
C GLY A 140 5.49 -12.48 -1.71
N ILE A 141 6.41 -11.88 -2.48
CA ILE A 141 6.45 -12.10 -3.94
C ILE A 141 6.77 -13.57 -4.26
N THR A 142 7.71 -14.16 -3.52
CA THR A 142 8.14 -15.55 -3.72
C THR A 142 7.04 -16.55 -3.35
N THR A 143 6.26 -16.26 -2.30
CA THR A 143 5.13 -17.09 -1.87
C THR A 143 3.85 -16.83 -2.68
N GLY A 144 3.84 -15.78 -3.52
CA GLY A 144 2.68 -15.39 -4.32
C GLY A 144 1.63 -14.59 -3.55
N GLU A 145 1.94 -14.13 -2.33
CA GLU A 145 1.08 -13.28 -1.51
C GLU A 145 1.09 -11.82 -1.95
N PHE A 146 2.19 -11.35 -2.56
CA PHE A 146 2.39 -9.95 -2.96
C PHE A 146 2.67 -9.79 -4.45
N ALA A 147 2.27 -8.64 -4.99
CA ALA A 147 2.61 -8.17 -6.33
C ALA A 147 3.29 -6.79 -6.24
N CYS A 148 4.62 -6.76 -6.36
CA CYS A 148 5.41 -5.53 -6.31
C CYS A 148 6.52 -5.55 -7.38
N GLY A 149 6.60 -4.50 -8.18
CA GLY A 149 7.57 -4.38 -9.28
C GLY A 149 8.97 -3.93 -8.84
N ASP A 150 9.06 -3.21 -7.71
CA ASP A 150 10.33 -2.71 -7.16
C ASP A 150 10.30 -2.79 -5.61
N PRO A 151 10.69 -3.95 -5.04
CA PRO A 151 10.64 -4.18 -3.60
C PRO A 151 11.50 -3.22 -2.77
N ALA A 152 12.66 -2.82 -3.31
CA ALA A 152 13.58 -1.92 -2.62
C ALA A 152 12.97 -0.51 -2.52
N ALA A 153 12.40 -0.02 -3.62
CA ALA A 153 11.76 1.29 -3.62
C ALA A 153 10.46 1.30 -2.79
N ALA A 154 9.70 0.20 -2.79
CA ALA A 154 8.53 0.03 -1.93
C ALA A 154 8.90 0.10 -0.44
N ALA A 155 9.90 -0.66 -0.02
CA ALA A 155 10.42 -0.64 1.35
C ALA A 155 10.87 0.77 1.78
N MET A 156 11.62 1.46 0.90
CA MET A 156 12.07 2.83 1.16
C MET A 156 10.91 3.82 1.33
N ARG A 157 9.84 3.71 0.53
CA ARG A 157 8.66 4.58 0.65
C ARG A 157 7.87 4.33 1.92
N VAL A 158 7.70 3.06 2.31
CA VAL A 158 7.04 2.70 3.58
C VAL A 158 7.82 3.27 4.75
N ALA A 159 9.14 3.06 4.80
CA ALA A 159 10.01 3.60 5.85
C ALA A 159 9.92 5.14 5.92
N ALA A 160 10.06 5.82 4.78
CA ALA A 160 9.99 7.29 4.74
C ALA A 160 8.66 7.86 5.26
N VAL A 161 7.54 7.17 5.01
CA VAL A 161 6.23 7.59 5.52
C VAL A 161 6.09 7.32 7.02
N VAL A 162 6.60 6.18 7.51
CA VAL A 162 6.71 5.92 8.94
C VAL A 162 7.49 7.05 9.62
N ASP A 163 8.71 7.33 9.17
CA ASP A 163 9.60 8.33 9.78
C ASP A 163 8.95 9.72 9.81
N GLY A 164 8.37 10.13 8.68
CA GLY A 164 7.72 11.43 8.55
C GLY A 164 6.47 11.59 9.41
N LEU A 165 5.69 10.52 9.59
CA LEU A 165 4.52 10.51 10.46
C LEU A 165 4.93 10.41 11.94
N ALA A 166 5.97 9.67 12.27
CA ALA A 166 6.49 9.54 13.63
C ALA A 166 6.98 10.88 14.18
N VAL A 167 7.70 11.67 13.38
CA VAL A 167 8.08 13.04 13.76
C VAL A 167 6.85 13.89 14.06
N GLN A 168 5.81 13.84 13.23
CA GLN A 168 4.57 14.61 13.45
C GLN A 168 3.81 14.12 14.70
N PHE A 169 3.72 12.80 14.89
CA PHE A 169 3.04 12.18 16.02
C PHE A 169 3.72 12.51 17.36
N ALA A 170 5.06 12.52 17.39
CA ALA A 170 5.84 12.87 18.58
C ALA A 170 5.88 14.38 18.85
N ALA A 171 5.99 15.21 17.81
CA ALA A 171 6.18 16.66 17.97
C ALA A 171 4.86 17.46 18.10
N HIS A 172 3.73 16.90 17.68
CA HIS A 172 2.44 17.60 17.62
C HIS A 172 1.33 16.81 18.32
N ASP A 173 1.13 17.09 19.61
CA ASP A 173 0.08 16.48 20.41
C ASP A 173 -1.30 16.62 19.76
N GLY A 174 -2.01 15.49 19.62
CA GLY A 174 -3.37 15.44 19.10
C GLY A 174 -3.50 15.64 17.59
N MET A 175 -2.40 15.71 16.84
CA MET A 175 -2.43 15.81 15.37
C MET A 175 -3.09 14.59 14.72
N MET A 176 -2.82 13.39 15.25
CA MET A 176 -3.48 12.14 14.86
C MET A 176 -3.46 11.13 16.01
N THR A 177 -4.36 10.15 15.98
CA THR A 177 -4.31 9.01 16.91
C THR A 177 -3.35 7.95 16.38
N ARG A 178 -2.90 7.04 17.27
CA ARG A 178 -2.04 5.92 16.88
C ARG A 178 -2.71 5.03 15.83
N GLU A 179 -4.02 4.83 15.94
CA GLU A 179 -4.81 4.05 14.98
C GLU A 179 -4.81 4.71 13.60
N GLN A 180 -4.92 6.05 13.53
CA GLN A 180 -4.83 6.78 12.27
C GLN A 180 -3.44 6.64 11.64
N PHE A 181 -2.37 6.71 12.45
CA PHE A 181 -1.01 6.49 11.98
C PHE A 181 -0.86 5.07 11.39
N ILE A 182 -1.23 4.03 12.15
CA ILE A 182 -1.20 2.64 11.67
C ILE A 182 -1.98 2.50 10.36
N GLU A 183 -3.16 3.12 10.26
CA GLU A 183 -3.98 3.02 9.05
C GLU A 183 -3.32 3.71 7.85
N HIS A 184 -2.66 4.86 8.03
CA HIS A 184 -1.92 5.53 6.96
C HIS A 184 -0.76 4.66 6.44
N VAL A 185 0.01 4.07 7.35
CA VAL A 185 1.14 3.21 6.98
C VAL A 185 0.64 1.90 6.36
N ARG A 186 -0.40 1.27 6.92
CA ARG A 186 -1.04 0.07 6.38
C ARG A 186 -1.57 0.30 4.98
N THR A 187 -2.26 1.42 4.75
CA THR A 187 -2.82 1.76 3.44
C THR A 187 -1.72 1.83 2.39
N LEU A 188 -0.63 2.55 2.69
CA LEU A 188 0.51 2.63 1.80
C LEU A 188 1.15 1.25 1.58
N ALA A 189 1.47 0.54 2.67
CA ALA A 189 2.15 -0.75 2.61
C ALA A 189 1.35 -1.78 1.79
N ALA A 190 0.02 -1.81 1.92
CA ALA A 190 -0.86 -2.66 1.14
C ALA A 190 -0.78 -2.32 -0.35
N TRP A 191 -0.90 -1.04 -0.72
CA TRP A 191 -0.81 -0.61 -2.12
C TRP A 191 0.55 -0.90 -2.76
N GLU A 192 1.64 -0.76 -2.00
CA GLU A 192 3.00 -1.07 -2.46
C GLU A 192 3.19 -2.54 -2.81
N VAL A 193 2.41 -3.43 -2.19
CA VAL A 193 2.47 -4.88 -2.42
C VAL A 193 1.28 -5.44 -3.20
N GLY A 194 0.45 -4.57 -3.76
CA GLY A 194 -0.70 -4.96 -4.59
C GLY A 194 -1.87 -5.57 -3.80
N LEU A 195 -1.99 -5.24 -2.52
CA LEU A 195 -3.11 -5.63 -1.65
C LEU A 195 -4.06 -4.46 -1.40
N GLU A 196 -5.30 -4.81 -1.03
CA GLU A 196 -6.22 -3.86 -0.40
C GLU A 196 -5.82 -3.66 1.08
N PRO A 197 -5.98 -2.44 1.66
CA PRO A 197 -5.61 -2.17 3.05
C PRO A 197 -6.23 -3.14 4.06
N GLU A 198 -7.45 -3.61 3.83
CA GLU A 198 -8.15 -4.56 4.69
C GLU A 198 -7.55 -5.97 4.66
N ALA A 199 -6.87 -6.33 3.57
CA ALA A 199 -6.21 -7.63 3.41
C ALA A 199 -4.89 -7.70 4.19
N LEU A 200 -4.31 -6.56 4.55
CA LEU A 200 -3.07 -6.46 5.33
C LEU A 200 -3.32 -6.56 6.85
N ARG A 201 -4.40 -7.19 7.31
CA ARG A 201 -4.71 -7.37 8.74
C ARG A 201 -4.51 -8.83 9.15
N ASP A 202 -3.78 -9.06 10.24
CA ASP A 202 -3.61 -10.41 10.79
C ASP A 202 -4.99 -11.07 11.06
N GLY A 203 -5.17 -12.31 10.61
CA GLY A 203 -6.42 -13.06 10.78
C GLY A 203 -7.54 -12.80 9.75
N ALA A 204 -7.32 -11.98 8.72
CA ALA A 204 -8.21 -11.92 7.55
C ALA A 204 -8.02 -13.15 6.64
N ALA A 205 -8.35 -14.35 7.15
CA ALA A 205 -8.72 -15.48 6.29
C ALA A 205 -10.10 -15.18 5.66
N GLY A 206 -10.15 -14.11 4.87
CA GLY A 206 -11.27 -13.83 3.99
C GLY A 206 -11.11 -14.71 2.78
N THR A 207 -11.99 -15.69 2.62
CA THR A 207 -12.22 -16.30 1.31
C THR A 207 -12.44 -15.15 0.32
N PRO A 208 -11.64 -15.02 -0.76
CA PRO A 208 -11.73 -13.86 -1.63
C PRO A 208 -13.16 -13.76 -2.19
N PRO A 209 -13.78 -12.57 -2.20
CA PRO A 209 -14.83 -12.32 -3.16
C PRO A 209 -14.26 -12.56 -4.56
N SER A 210 -15.06 -13.15 -5.43
CA SER A 210 -14.62 -13.69 -6.71
C SER A 210 -14.15 -12.60 -7.68
N GLY A 211 -12.84 -12.31 -7.66
CA GLY A 211 -12.11 -11.46 -8.61
C GLY A 211 -11.32 -10.35 -7.89
N ALA A 212 -10.03 -10.21 -8.19
CA ALA A 212 -9.18 -9.14 -7.67
C ALA A 212 -9.35 -7.86 -8.50
N ALA A 213 -8.90 -6.71 -8.01
CA ALA A 213 -8.80 -5.51 -8.85
C ALA A 213 -7.90 -5.79 -10.07
N PRO A 214 -8.27 -5.31 -11.28
CA PRO A 214 -7.45 -5.51 -12.47
C PRO A 214 -6.07 -4.83 -12.34
N THR A 215 -5.06 -5.37 -13.01
CA THR A 215 -3.81 -4.63 -13.21
C THR A 215 -4.07 -3.33 -13.99
N PRO A 216 -3.22 -2.28 -13.87
CA PRO A 216 -3.41 -1.04 -14.63
C PRO A 216 -3.54 -1.25 -16.16
N ALA A 217 -2.82 -2.23 -16.71
CA ALA A 217 -2.90 -2.59 -18.12
C ALA A 217 -4.26 -3.21 -18.47
N THR A 218 -4.77 -4.12 -17.64
CA THR A 218 -6.09 -4.73 -17.82
C THR A 218 -7.23 -3.75 -17.60
N ASP A 219 -7.14 -2.89 -16.57
CA ASP A 219 -8.11 -1.81 -16.34
C ASP A 219 -8.19 -0.90 -17.57
N THR A 220 -7.04 -0.48 -18.10
CA THR A 220 -6.97 0.32 -19.33
C THR A 220 -7.64 -0.40 -20.51
N ALA A 221 -7.37 -1.69 -20.70
CA ALA A 221 -7.95 -2.49 -21.78
C ALA A 221 -9.48 -2.64 -21.65
N LEU A 222 -9.99 -2.90 -20.44
CA LEU A 222 -11.42 -3.01 -20.17
C LEU A 222 -12.14 -1.66 -20.36
N ARG A 223 -11.54 -0.55 -19.90
CA ARG A 223 -12.06 0.81 -20.17
C ARG A 223 -12.07 1.13 -21.66
N GLN A 224 -11.05 0.72 -22.41
CA GLN A 224 -11.02 0.86 -23.87
C GLN A 224 -12.12 0.02 -24.54
N LEU A 225 -12.36 -1.21 -24.09
CA LEU A 225 -13.47 -2.05 -24.57
C LEU A 225 -14.83 -1.37 -24.34
N VAL A 226 -15.08 -0.85 -23.14
CA VAL A 226 -16.31 -0.11 -22.81
C VAL A 226 -16.43 1.17 -23.66
N SER A 227 -15.33 1.89 -23.88
CA SER A 227 -15.31 3.09 -24.71
C SER A 227 -15.62 2.77 -26.17
N LYS A 228 -15.03 1.70 -26.70
CA LYS A 228 -15.28 1.19 -28.06
C LYS A 228 -16.74 0.78 -28.25
N TRP A 229 -17.33 0.13 -27.24
CA TRP A 229 -18.76 -0.16 -27.23
C TRP A 229 -19.62 1.10 -27.33
N CYS A 230 -19.33 2.12 -26.50
CA CYS A 230 -20.07 3.38 -26.51
C CYS A 230 -19.95 4.09 -27.87
N ASP A 231 -18.74 4.17 -28.42
CA ASP A 231 -18.47 4.79 -29.72
C ASP A 231 -19.17 4.04 -30.87
N ALA A 232 -19.14 2.70 -30.85
CA ALA A 232 -19.85 1.88 -31.83
C ALA A 232 -21.36 2.15 -31.81
N LEU A 233 -21.96 2.25 -30.62
CA LEU A 233 -23.38 2.57 -30.46
C LEU A 233 -23.71 3.98 -30.97
N ILE A 234 -22.87 4.98 -30.66
CA ILE A 234 -23.02 6.38 -31.12
C ILE A 234 -22.98 6.47 -32.65
N ARG A 235 -22.06 5.75 -33.28
CA ARG A 235 -21.84 5.76 -34.74
C ARG A 235 -22.73 4.77 -35.51
N ALA A 236 -23.49 3.93 -34.80
CA ALA A 236 -24.17 2.76 -35.36
C ALA A 236 -23.22 1.85 -36.18
N ASP A 237 -22.01 1.65 -35.67
CA ASP A 237 -20.92 0.90 -36.33
C ASP A 237 -20.97 -0.58 -35.94
N SER A 238 -21.53 -1.40 -36.83
CA SER A 238 -21.73 -2.84 -36.60
C SER A 238 -20.42 -3.61 -36.43
N ASP A 239 -19.36 -3.24 -37.16
CA ASP A 239 -18.08 -3.94 -37.11
C ASP A 239 -17.36 -3.65 -35.79
N ALA A 240 -17.35 -2.38 -35.37
CA ALA A 240 -16.83 -2.00 -34.06
C ALA A 240 -17.63 -2.65 -32.93
N PHE A 241 -18.96 -2.65 -33.02
CA PHE A 241 -19.85 -3.28 -32.05
C PHE A 241 -19.52 -4.77 -31.89
N ILE A 242 -19.48 -5.53 -32.99
CA ILE A 242 -19.35 -6.98 -32.91
C ILE A 242 -17.94 -7.42 -32.52
N SER A 243 -16.94 -6.59 -32.78
CA SER A 243 -15.57 -6.82 -32.30
C SER A 243 -15.40 -6.70 -30.79
N CYS A 244 -16.40 -6.19 -30.07
CA CYS A 244 -16.39 -6.13 -28.60
C CYS A 244 -16.82 -7.44 -27.94
N TRP A 245 -17.33 -8.42 -28.70
CA TRP A 245 -17.97 -9.63 -28.16
C TRP A 245 -17.17 -10.91 -28.44
N ALA A 246 -17.28 -11.85 -27.49
CA ALA A 246 -16.98 -13.26 -27.73
C ALA A 246 -17.98 -13.86 -28.75
N ASP A 247 -17.63 -15.02 -29.33
CA ASP A 247 -18.45 -15.67 -30.35
C ASP A 247 -19.83 -16.10 -29.84
N ASP A 248 -19.89 -16.53 -28.58
CA ASP A 248 -21.08 -16.94 -27.83
C ASP A 248 -21.60 -15.86 -26.87
N GLY A 249 -21.19 -14.60 -27.08
CA GLY A 249 -21.56 -13.49 -26.22
C GLY A 249 -23.08 -13.27 -26.10
N THR A 250 -23.53 -12.83 -24.92
CA THR A 250 -24.95 -12.58 -24.63
C THR A 250 -25.23 -11.14 -24.20
N TRP A 251 -26.19 -10.47 -24.84
CA TRP A 251 -26.69 -9.15 -24.42
C TRP A 251 -28.13 -9.25 -23.93
N GLU A 252 -28.37 -8.88 -22.68
CA GLU A 252 -29.70 -8.84 -22.06
C GLU A 252 -30.20 -7.40 -21.89
N SER A 253 -31.22 -7.01 -22.69
CA SER A 253 -31.88 -5.71 -22.58
C SER A 253 -33.27 -5.69 -23.27
N PRO A 254 -34.37 -6.10 -22.60
CA PRO A 254 -34.47 -6.81 -21.32
C PRO A 254 -34.49 -8.33 -21.49
N LYS A 255 -34.47 -8.84 -22.73
CA LYS A 255 -34.39 -10.26 -23.04
C LYS A 255 -32.99 -10.60 -23.54
N PRO A 256 -32.45 -11.78 -23.22
CA PRO A 256 -31.13 -12.19 -23.69
C PRO A 256 -31.13 -12.45 -25.19
N VAL A 257 -30.08 -12.00 -25.85
CA VAL A 257 -29.74 -12.28 -27.25
C VAL A 257 -28.32 -12.84 -27.27
N THR A 258 -28.14 -14.04 -27.78
CA THR A 258 -26.87 -14.78 -27.71
C THR A 258 -26.32 -15.09 -29.09
N GLY A 259 -25.02 -14.94 -29.26
CA GLY A 259 -24.30 -15.25 -30.49
C GLY A 259 -24.20 -14.08 -31.46
N ARG A 260 -23.10 -14.01 -32.21
CA ARG A 260 -22.72 -12.83 -33.00
C ARG A 260 -23.78 -12.36 -34.01
N GLU A 261 -24.39 -13.29 -34.75
CA GLU A 261 -25.41 -12.97 -35.76
C GLU A 261 -26.65 -12.33 -35.12
N ALA A 262 -27.12 -12.91 -34.01
CA ALA A 262 -28.27 -12.41 -33.28
C ALA A 262 -27.99 -11.04 -32.63
N LEU A 263 -26.78 -10.86 -32.08
CA LEU A 263 -26.31 -9.59 -31.52
C LEU A 263 -26.29 -8.48 -32.59
N LEU A 264 -25.76 -8.77 -33.78
CA LEU A 264 -25.75 -7.82 -34.91
C LEU A 264 -27.17 -7.41 -35.33
N ALA A 265 -28.06 -8.39 -35.49
CA ALA A 265 -29.45 -8.13 -35.86
C ALA A 265 -30.17 -7.29 -34.78
N HIS A 266 -29.92 -7.59 -33.50
CA HIS A 266 -30.48 -6.82 -32.39
C HIS A 266 -29.94 -5.39 -32.35
N PHE A 267 -28.62 -5.20 -32.51
CA PHE A 267 -27.97 -3.90 -32.55
C PHE A 267 -28.51 -3.02 -33.67
N ALA A 268 -28.64 -3.55 -34.89
CA ALA A 268 -29.21 -2.82 -36.03
C ALA A 268 -30.65 -2.34 -35.75
N LYS A 269 -31.45 -3.14 -35.04
CA LYS A 269 -32.81 -2.76 -34.62
C LYS A 269 -32.80 -1.64 -33.57
N VAL A 270 -31.88 -1.72 -32.60
CA VAL A 270 -31.72 -0.69 -31.55
C VAL A 270 -31.32 0.64 -32.18
N THR A 271 -30.24 0.68 -32.97
CA THR A 271 -29.71 1.92 -33.55
C THR A 271 -30.69 2.55 -34.55
N ALA A 272 -31.41 1.74 -35.34
CA ALA A 272 -32.43 2.24 -36.28
C ALA A 272 -33.62 2.94 -35.59
N SER A 273 -33.83 2.70 -34.29
CA SER A 273 -34.94 3.29 -33.52
C SER A 273 -34.68 4.75 -33.09
N TYR A 274 -33.44 5.22 -33.21
CA TYR A 274 -33.03 6.56 -32.80
C TYR A 274 -32.64 7.42 -34.02
N ASN A 275 -32.83 8.74 -33.91
CA ASN A 275 -32.23 9.72 -34.82
C ASN A 275 -30.77 9.96 -34.44
N TRP A 276 -30.50 9.99 -33.14
CA TRP A 276 -29.17 9.98 -32.54
C TRP A 276 -29.29 9.42 -31.11
N LEU A 277 -28.23 8.78 -30.65
CA LEU A 277 -28.06 8.30 -29.29
C LEU A 277 -26.62 8.53 -28.89
N VAL A 278 -26.41 9.10 -27.71
CA VAL A 278 -25.10 9.27 -27.08
C VAL A 278 -25.10 8.52 -25.78
N GLN A 279 -24.22 7.53 -25.65
CA GLN A 279 -23.99 6.82 -24.40
C GLN A 279 -22.60 7.16 -23.88
N THR A 280 -22.51 7.43 -22.59
CA THR A 280 -21.23 7.57 -21.87
C THR A 280 -21.22 6.61 -20.70
N ALA A 281 -20.02 6.18 -20.29
CA ALA A 281 -19.80 5.28 -19.16
C ALA A 281 -18.88 5.97 -18.13
N PRO A 282 -19.39 6.94 -17.35
CA PRO A 282 -18.55 7.75 -16.46
C PRO A 282 -17.92 6.93 -15.33
N ASN A 283 -18.58 5.86 -14.88
CA ASN A 283 -18.11 5.03 -13.78
C ASN A 283 -18.09 3.56 -14.20
N ALA A 284 -16.94 2.93 -14.07
CA ALA A 284 -16.76 1.50 -14.29
C ALA A 284 -15.81 0.94 -13.23
N VAL A 285 -16.26 -0.14 -12.58
CA VAL A 285 -15.49 -0.94 -11.63
C VAL A 285 -15.41 -2.35 -12.21
N PHE A 286 -14.23 -2.95 -12.12
CA PHE A 286 -13.96 -4.28 -12.66
C PHE A 286 -13.33 -5.16 -11.59
N GLU A 287 -13.63 -6.45 -11.66
CA GLU A 287 -12.98 -7.50 -10.88
C GLU A 287 -12.51 -8.57 -11.87
N VAL A 288 -11.26 -8.99 -11.77
CA VAL A 288 -10.59 -9.81 -12.79
C VAL A 288 -9.80 -10.94 -12.14
N ASP A 289 -9.81 -12.10 -12.78
CA ASP A 289 -8.81 -13.15 -12.63
C ASP A 289 -7.87 -13.10 -13.84
N GLU A 290 -6.69 -12.50 -13.65
CA GLU A 290 -5.70 -12.29 -14.72
C GLU A 290 -5.13 -13.61 -15.26
N SER A 291 -5.10 -14.65 -14.42
CA SER A 291 -4.57 -15.98 -14.73
C SER A 291 -5.53 -16.74 -15.64
N LEU A 292 -6.83 -16.67 -15.35
CA LEU A 292 -7.88 -17.25 -16.16
C LEU A 292 -8.29 -16.35 -17.33
N GLY A 293 -7.89 -15.08 -17.31
CA GLY A 293 -8.32 -14.10 -18.30
C GLY A 293 -9.83 -13.92 -18.27
N THR A 294 -10.46 -13.99 -17.10
CA THR A 294 -11.90 -13.80 -16.88
C THR A 294 -12.13 -12.59 -16.00
N GLY A 295 -13.29 -11.96 -16.09
CA GLY A 295 -13.62 -10.86 -15.19
C GLY A 295 -15.10 -10.53 -15.17
N THR A 296 -15.48 -9.68 -14.23
CA THR A 296 -16.79 -9.05 -14.14
C THR A 296 -16.65 -7.54 -14.07
N GLY A 297 -17.73 -6.81 -14.32
CA GLY A 297 -17.71 -5.37 -14.17
C GLY A 297 -19.09 -4.77 -13.97
N ARG A 298 -19.10 -3.66 -13.25
CA ARG A 298 -20.28 -2.83 -13.02
C ARG A 298 -20.05 -1.49 -13.69
N VAL A 299 -20.74 -1.24 -14.79
CA VAL A 299 -20.55 -0.05 -15.64
C VAL A 299 -21.81 0.80 -15.58
N THR A 300 -21.73 1.95 -14.91
CA THR A 300 -22.82 2.93 -14.90
C THR A 300 -22.78 3.71 -16.20
N ILE A 301 -23.91 3.76 -16.91
CA ILE A 301 -24.07 4.50 -18.15
C ILE A 301 -25.08 5.61 -18.02
N VAL A 302 -24.87 6.65 -18.83
CA VAL A 302 -25.85 7.69 -19.11
C VAL A 302 -26.06 7.74 -20.61
N GLU A 303 -27.31 7.62 -21.04
CA GLU A 303 -27.71 7.87 -22.42
C GLU A 303 -28.48 9.18 -22.54
N SER A 304 -28.17 9.94 -23.57
CA SER A 304 -29.02 11.00 -24.10
C SER A 304 -29.39 10.62 -25.53
N PHE A 305 -30.67 10.67 -25.88
CA PHE A 305 -31.11 10.22 -27.20
C PHE A 305 -32.28 11.05 -27.74
N LYS A 306 -32.47 10.97 -29.05
CA LYS A 306 -33.72 11.37 -29.73
C LYS A 306 -34.30 10.16 -30.45
N SER A 307 -35.28 9.51 -29.82
CA SER A 307 -36.06 8.41 -30.39
C SER A 307 -36.95 8.89 -31.53
N LYS A 308 -37.08 8.07 -32.58
CA LYS A 308 -38.01 8.33 -33.70
C LYS A 308 -39.48 8.27 -33.28
N LYS A 309 -39.79 7.56 -32.20
CA LYS A 309 -41.17 7.36 -31.72
C LYS A 309 -41.56 8.31 -30.59
N THR A 310 -40.66 8.53 -29.64
CA THR A 310 -40.99 9.18 -28.36
C THR A 310 -40.34 10.55 -28.18
N GLY A 311 -39.49 10.99 -29.11
CA GLY A 311 -38.78 12.27 -29.00
C GLY A 311 -37.48 12.18 -28.19
N ALA A 312 -37.07 13.30 -27.60
CA ALA A 312 -35.84 13.37 -26.80
C ALA A 312 -36.06 12.77 -25.40
N GLY A 313 -35.03 12.13 -24.85
CA GLY A 313 -35.07 11.53 -23.50
C GLY A 313 -33.68 11.16 -23.00
N SER A 314 -33.66 10.61 -21.78
CA SER A 314 -32.41 10.15 -21.15
C SER A 314 -32.58 8.80 -20.44
N LEU A 315 -31.47 8.07 -20.29
CA LEU A 315 -31.42 6.82 -19.55
C LEU A 315 -30.26 6.86 -18.56
N PHE A 316 -30.52 6.43 -17.33
CA PHE A 316 -29.49 6.05 -16.37
C PHE A 316 -29.63 4.56 -16.12
N ALA A 317 -28.56 3.82 -16.32
CA ALA A 317 -28.57 2.38 -16.19
C ALA A 317 -27.21 1.85 -15.77
N VAL A 318 -27.18 0.59 -15.36
CA VAL A 318 -25.95 -0.11 -15.01
C VAL A 318 -25.88 -1.40 -15.80
N TYR A 319 -24.77 -1.59 -16.49
CA TYR A 319 -24.41 -2.88 -17.06
C TYR A 319 -23.71 -3.73 -16.00
N HIS A 320 -24.17 -4.98 -15.87
CA HIS A 320 -23.49 -6.06 -15.17
C HIS A 320 -22.84 -6.93 -16.24
N ASP A 321 -21.53 -6.81 -16.37
CA ASP A 321 -20.76 -7.39 -17.46
C ASP A 321 -19.94 -8.58 -16.99
N ARG A 322 -19.74 -9.53 -17.92
CA ARG A 322 -18.71 -10.57 -17.82
C ARG A 322 -17.77 -10.48 -19.00
N TYR A 323 -16.50 -10.76 -18.73
CA TYR A 323 -15.40 -10.61 -19.68
C TYR A 323 -14.60 -11.91 -19.82
N HIS A 324 -14.01 -12.08 -20.98
CA HIS A 324 -13.00 -13.11 -21.23
C HIS A 324 -11.91 -12.58 -22.17
N ARG A 325 -10.67 -13.03 -21.99
CA ARG A 325 -9.52 -12.64 -22.81
C ARG A 325 -9.34 -13.64 -23.95
N VAL A 326 -9.63 -13.21 -25.18
CA VAL A 326 -9.53 -14.03 -26.41
C VAL A 326 -8.47 -13.43 -27.32
N GLY A 327 -7.45 -14.23 -27.68
CA GLY A 327 -6.36 -13.75 -28.56
C GLY A 327 -5.59 -12.55 -28.01
N GLY A 328 -5.53 -12.39 -26.68
CA GLY A 328 -4.88 -11.26 -25.99
C GLY A 328 -5.75 -10.02 -25.81
N ALA A 329 -6.97 -9.99 -26.34
CA ALA A 329 -7.91 -8.87 -26.17
C ALA A 329 -9.06 -9.25 -25.23
N TRP A 330 -9.48 -8.31 -24.38
CA TRP A 330 -10.69 -8.47 -23.56
C TRP A 330 -11.94 -8.24 -24.41
N VAL A 331 -12.93 -9.12 -24.26
CA VAL A 331 -14.24 -9.04 -24.92
C VAL A 331 -15.36 -9.32 -23.93
N PHE A 332 -16.57 -8.86 -24.23
CA PHE A 332 -17.78 -9.20 -23.48
C PHE A 332 -18.21 -10.64 -23.77
N THR A 333 -18.45 -11.41 -22.72
CA THR A 333 -19.17 -12.70 -22.79
C THR A 333 -20.62 -12.52 -22.37
N GLU A 334 -20.90 -11.57 -21.47
CA GLU A 334 -22.26 -11.24 -21.06
C GLU A 334 -22.34 -9.74 -20.77
N ARG A 335 -23.44 -9.10 -21.17
CA ARG A 335 -23.82 -7.77 -20.70
C ARG A 335 -25.29 -7.75 -20.35
N ARG A 336 -25.61 -7.49 -19.07
CA ARG A 336 -27.00 -7.36 -18.61
C ARG A 336 -27.30 -5.94 -18.17
N LEU A 337 -28.30 -5.32 -18.79
CA LEU A 337 -28.68 -3.95 -18.49
C LEU A 337 -29.73 -3.88 -17.36
N GLU A 338 -29.38 -3.18 -16.28
CA GLU A 338 -30.29 -2.78 -15.21
C GLU A 338 -30.66 -1.30 -15.37
N VAL A 339 -31.92 -0.99 -15.68
CA VAL A 339 -32.38 0.39 -15.84
C VAL A 339 -32.68 1.00 -14.47
N LEU A 340 -32.00 2.10 -14.12
CA LEU A 340 -32.24 2.86 -12.89
C LEU A 340 -33.28 3.96 -13.08
N HIS A 341 -33.20 4.68 -14.20
CA HIS A 341 -34.11 5.76 -14.53
C HIS A 341 -34.25 5.93 -16.04
N ARG A 342 -35.45 6.27 -16.50
CA ARG A 342 -35.72 6.66 -17.89
C ARG A 342 -36.55 7.94 -17.87
N GLY A 343 -35.97 9.01 -18.38
CA GLY A 343 -36.55 10.36 -18.39
C GLY A 343 -37.00 10.82 -19.77
#